data_AF-A0A316QDX9-F1
#
_entry.id   AF-A0A316QDX9-F1
#
_cell.length_a   1.000
_cell.length_b   1.000
_cell.length_c   1.000
_cell.angle_alpha   90.00
_cell.angle_beta   90.00
_cell.angle_gamma   90.00
#
_symmetry.space_group_name_H-M   'P 1'
#
loop_
_entity.id
_entity.type
_entity.pdbx_description
1 polymer ?
#
loop_
_entity_poly.entity_id
_entity_poly.type
_entity_poly.pdbx_seq_one_letter_code
_entity_poly.pdbx_strand_id
1 'polypeptide(L)'
;MEEKELKTPKHCLSCQYHETYYTKCGLTFYREKRGYCSQQQKLTENHDTCEEWQKKNGSFKRNMRQNATSKVVTKMAKDILVIAQILCDDKTDERKEKE
;
A
#
# COMPACT_ATOMS: atom_id res chain seq x y z
N MET A 1 7.18 36.30 23.08
CA MET A 1 7.62 34.89 23.14
C MET A 1 7.31 34.31 21.77
N GLU A 2 8.29 34.28 20.87
CA GLU A 2 8.07 33.84 19.48
C GLU A 2 7.90 32.32 19.44
N GLU A 3 6.70 31.87 19.06
CA GLU A 3 6.42 30.48 18.69
C GLU A 3 7.29 30.11 17.48
N LYS A 4 8.39 29.40 17.74
CA LYS A 4 9.14 28.72 16.68
C LYS A 4 8.29 27.55 16.19
N GLU A 5 7.47 27.79 15.18
CA GLU A 5 6.89 26.71 14.38
C GLU A 5 8.04 25.82 13.88
N LEU A 6 8.14 24.60 14.42
CA LEU A 6 9.09 23.60 13.97
C LEU A 6 8.70 23.17 12.55
N LYS A 7 9.16 23.91 11.54
CA LYS A 7 9.02 23.53 10.14
C LYS A 7 9.78 22.23 9.93
N THR A 8 9.06 21.11 9.78
CA THR A 8 9.66 19.83 9.39
C THR A 8 10.60 20.05 8.20
N PRO A 9 11.88 19.67 8.30
CA PRO A 9 12.84 19.92 7.24
C PRO A 9 12.44 19.19 5.95
N LYS A 10 12.61 19.86 4.82
CA LYS A 10 12.29 19.35 3.49
C LYS A 10 13.34 18.32 3.08
N HIS A 11 13.04 17.04 3.31
CA HIS A 11 13.92 15.93 2.96
C HIS A 11 13.23 14.95 2.01
N CYS A 12 13.97 14.31 1.13
CA CYS A 12 13.47 13.26 0.24
C CYS A 12 12.72 12.18 1.02
N LEU A 13 13.18 11.80 2.22
CA LEU A 13 12.50 10.83 3.08
C LEU A 13 11.00 11.14 3.33
N SER A 14 10.68 12.42 3.46
CA SER A 14 9.33 12.96 3.70
C SER A 14 8.63 13.48 2.43
N CYS A 15 9.27 13.35 1.26
CA CYS A 15 8.75 13.79 -0.04
C CYS A 15 7.85 12.73 -0.69
N GLN A 16 6.69 13.11 -1.22
CA GLN A 16 5.78 12.17 -1.89
C GLN A 16 6.33 11.53 -3.17
N TYR A 17 7.32 12.17 -3.80
CA TYR A 17 7.97 11.69 -5.02
C TYR A 17 9.18 10.79 -4.75
N HIS A 18 9.51 10.53 -3.49
CA HIS A 18 10.64 9.69 -3.11
C HIS A 18 10.19 8.31 -2.63
N GLU A 19 10.70 7.29 -3.32
CA GLU A 19 10.50 5.88 -3.02
C GLU A 19 11.76 5.28 -2.40
N THR A 20 11.72 5.03 -1.09
CA THR A 20 12.83 4.41 -0.36
C THR A 20 12.96 2.94 -0.75
N TYR A 21 14.18 2.48 -1.01
CA TYR A 21 14.44 1.08 -1.32
C TYR A 21 14.49 0.22 -0.06
N TYR A 22 14.16 -1.06 -0.25
CA TYR A 22 14.22 -2.06 0.80
C TYR A 22 14.98 -3.29 0.28
N THR A 23 15.90 -3.78 1.10
CA THR A 23 16.60 -5.03 0.86
C THR A 23 15.87 -6.14 1.63
N LYS A 24 15.43 -7.18 0.91
CA LYS A 24 14.81 -8.35 1.54
C LYS A 24 15.89 -9.19 2.22
N CYS A 25 15.76 -9.36 3.53
CA CYS A 25 16.61 -10.23 4.34
C CYS A 25 15.84 -11.51 4.70
N GLY A 26 16.51 -12.45 5.38
CA GLY A 26 15.90 -13.75 5.72
C GLY A 26 14.59 -13.67 6.51
N LEU A 27 14.47 -12.69 7.42
CA LEU A 27 13.30 -12.52 8.30
C LEU A 27 12.66 -11.12 8.23
N THR A 28 13.31 -10.17 7.57
CA THR A 28 12.94 -8.75 7.63
C THR A 28 13.18 -8.04 6.30
N PHE A 29 12.70 -6.81 6.18
CA PHE A 29 13.05 -5.92 5.09
C PHE A 29 13.90 -4.79 5.66
N TYR A 30 15.18 -4.73 5.29
CA TYR A 30 16.07 -3.65 5.66
C TYR A 30 15.75 -2.40 4.84
N ARG A 31 15.51 -1.28 5.52
CA ARG A 31 15.23 0.00 4.86
C ARG A 31 16.53 0.71 4.51
N GLU A 32 16.75 0.91 3.22
CA GLU A 32 17.94 1.60 2.71
C GLU A 32 17.92 3.10 3.07
N LYS A 33 19.10 3.71 3.16
CA LYS A 33 19.26 5.17 3.33
C LYS A 33 19.15 5.96 2.02
N ARG A 34 18.77 5.28 0.94
CA ARG A 34 18.65 5.77 -0.41
C ARG A 34 17.35 5.29 -1.05
N GLY A 35 16.97 5.96 -2.11
CA GLY A 35 15.80 5.63 -2.89
C GLY A 35 15.80 6.37 -4.21
N TYR A 36 14.67 6.32 -4.91
CA TYR A 36 14.49 6.97 -6.20
C TYR A 36 13.58 8.19 -6.07
N CYS A 37 13.98 9.30 -6.69
CA CYS A 37 13.13 10.47 -6.85
C CYS A 37 12.54 10.49 -8.26
N SER A 38 11.22 10.40 -8.38
CA SER A 38 10.55 10.37 -9.70
C SER A 38 10.62 11.68 -10.47
N GLN A 39 10.75 12.82 -9.77
CA GLN A 39 10.86 14.14 -10.40
C GLN A 39 12.24 14.39 -10.99
N GLN A 40 13.28 13.92 -10.29
CA GLN A 40 14.67 14.09 -10.71
C GLN A 40 15.20 12.90 -11.51
N GLN A 41 14.40 11.83 -11.60
CA GLN A 41 14.73 10.56 -12.25
C GLN A 41 16.09 9.99 -11.84
N LYS A 42 16.43 10.09 -10.56
CA LYS A 42 17.74 9.69 -10.03
C LYS A 42 17.64 9.07 -8.64
N LEU A 43 18.72 8.38 -8.28
CA LEU A 43 18.96 7.97 -6.90
C LEU A 43 19.19 9.20 -6.01
N THR A 44 18.56 9.21 -4.84
CA THR A 44 18.69 10.24 -3.82
C THR A 44 18.87 9.60 -2.46
N GLU A 45 19.64 10.25 -1.58
CA GLU A 45 19.68 9.92 -0.17
C GLU A 45 18.46 10.46 0.58
N ASN A 46 18.22 9.94 1.78
CA ASN A 46 17.07 10.33 2.58
C ASN A 46 17.05 11.82 2.94
N HIS A 47 18.23 12.43 3.14
CA HIS A 47 18.38 13.81 3.57
C HIS A 47 18.50 14.82 2.43
N ASP A 48 18.58 14.34 1.19
CA ASP A 48 18.57 15.20 0.01
C ASP A 48 17.29 16.03 -0.08
N THR A 49 17.31 17.07 -0.90
CA THR A 49 16.16 17.92 -1.17
C THR A 49 16.23 18.46 -2.60
N CYS A 50 15.10 18.90 -3.14
CA CYS A 50 15.02 19.53 -4.46
C CYS A 50 13.85 20.52 -4.51
N GLU A 51 13.81 21.34 -5.56
CA GLU A 51 12.76 22.36 -5.76
C GLU A 51 11.37 21.74 -5.90
N GLU A 52 11.28 20.55 -6.50
CA GLU A 52 10.06 19.76 -6.67
C GLU A 52 9.59 19.04 -5.39
N TRP A 53 10.21 19.32 -4.24
CA TRP A 53 9.84 18.66 -3.00
C TRP A 53 8.38 18.96 -2.63
N GLN A 54 7.62 17.90 -2.36
CA GLN A 54 6.26 18.02 -1.84
C GLN A 54 6.04 17.07 -0.67
N LYS A 55 5.42 17.57 0.40
CA LYS A 55 5.15 16.80 1.62
C LYS A 55 4.30 15.57 1.29
N LYS A 56 4.66 14.41 1.84
CA LYS A 56 3.80 13.20 1.80
C LYS A 56 2.41 13.53 2.35
N ASN A 57 1.40 13.51 1.49
CA ASN A 57 0.01 13.54 1.93
C ASN A 57 -0.35 12.17 2.51
N GLY A 58 -0.81 12.14 3.77
CA GLY A 58 -1.25 10.91 4.43
C GLY A 58 -2.40 10.21 3.70
N SER A 59 -3.17 10.95 2.89
CA SER A 59 -4.23 10.41 2.05
C SER A 59 -3.73 9.37 1.05
N PHE A 60 -2.55 9.57 0.45
CA PHE A 60 -2.02 8.66 -0.57
C PHE A 60 -1.76 7.27 0.00
N LYS A 61 -1.06 7.19 1.14
CA LYS A 61 -0.79 5.91 1.82
C LYS A 61 -2.09 5.23 2.27
N ARG A 62 -3.05 6.01 2.77
CA ARG A 62 -4.36 5.50 3.18
C ARG A 62 -5.12 4.91 1.99
N ASN A 63 -5.18 5.64 0.88
CA ASN A 63 -5.86 5.19 -0.34
C ASN A 63 -5.18 3.96 -0.93
N MET A 64 -3.84 3.91 -0.96
CA MET A 64 -3.10 2.72 -1.43
C MET A 64 -3.45 1.49 -0.59
N ARG A 65 -3.43 1.61 0.75
CA ARG A 65 -3.81 0.52 1.67
C ARG A 65 -5.25 0.10 1.47
N GLN A 66 -6.18 1.06 1.41
CA GLN A 66 -7.61 0.79 1.18
C GLN A 66 -7.84 0.05 -0.14
N ASN A 67 -7.18 0.46 -1.22
CA ASN A 67 -7.28 -0.20 -2.51
C ASN A 67 -6.73 -1.63 -2.47
N ALA A 68 -5.58 -1.84 -1.82
CA ALA A 68 -5.00 -3.17 -1.66
C ALA A 68 -5.91 -4.09 -0.84
N THR A 69 -6.41 -3.61 0.31
CA THR A 69 -7.34 -4.36 1.17
C THR A 69 -8.65 -4.65 0.45
N SER A 70 -9.23 -3.66 -0.24
CA SER A 70 -10.50 -3.80 -0.96
C SER A 70 -10.43 -4.89 -2.03
N LYS A 71 -9.31 -4.98 -2.77
CA LYS A 71 -9.09 -6.07 -3.74
C LYS A 71 -9.12 -7.45 -3.08
N VAL A 72 -8.46 -7.61 -1.94
CA VAL A 72 -8.40 -8.89 -1.22
C VAL A 72 -9.79 -9.26 -0.67
N VAL A 73 -10.47 -8.32 -0.02
CA VAL A 73 -11.82 -8.56 0.54
C VAL A 73 -12.83 -8.89 -0.56
N THR A 74 -12.77 -8.18 -1.69
CA THR A 74 -13.65 -8.47 -2.85
C THR A 74 -13.41 -9.88 -3.39
N LYS A 75 -12.15 -10.33 -3.44
CA LYS A 75 -11.84 -11.70 -3.86
C LYS A 75 -12.42 -12.71 -2.87
N MET A 76 -12.20 -12.52 -1.57
CA MET A 76 -12.74 -13.41 -0.54
C MET A 76 -14.26 -13.50 -0.60
N ALA A 77 -14.96 -12.37 -0.81
CA ALA A 77 -16.41 -12.35 -0.96
C ALA A 77 -16.88 -13.17 -2.17
N LYS A 78 -16.18 -13.08 -3.31
CA LYS A 78 -16.47 -13.92 -4.49
C LYS A 78 -16.25 -15.39 -4.20
N ASP A 79 -15.16 -15.74 -3.54
CA ASP A 79 -14.85 -17.13 -3.19
C ASP A 79 -15.94 -17.72 -2.27
N ILE A 80 -16.44 -16.95 -1.28
CA ILE A 80 -17.55 -17.34 -0.41
C ILE A 80 -18.84 -17.56 -1.21
N LEU A 81 -19.15 -16.69 -2.18
CA LEU A 81 -20.34 -16.84 -3.02
C LEU A 81 -20.28 -18.12 -3.86
N VAL A 82 -19.11 -18.46 -4.40
CA VAL A 82 -18.92 -19.70 -5.16
C VAL A 82 -19.18 -20.92 -4.26
N ILE A 83 -18.65 -20.92 -3.03
CA ILE A 83 -18.89 -22.01 -2.06
C ILE A 83 -20.39 -22.12 -1.75
N ALA A 84 -21.08 -21.00 -1.53
CA ALA A 84 -22.50 -21.01 -1.24
C ALA A 84 -23.34 -21.58 -2.41
N GLN A 85 -22.95 -21.29 -3.65
CA GLN A 85 -23.63 -21.83 -4.84
C GLN A 85 -23.50 -23.35 -4.91
N ILE A 86 -22.28 -23.89 -4.75
CA ILE A 86 -22.02 -25.33 -4.74
C ILE A 86 -22.90 -26.03 -3.70
N LEU A 87 -22.95 -25.50 -2.47
CA LEU A 87 -23.77 -26.08 -1.40
C LEU A 87 -25.29 -26.05 -1.69
N CYS A 88 -25.77 -25.07 -2.45
CA CYS A 88 -27.16 -25.01 -2.88
C CYS A 88 -27.45 -26.01 -4.00
N ASP A 89 -26.52 -26.16 -4.95
CA ASP A 89 -26.62 -27.11 -6.05
C ASP A 89 -26.63 -28.54 -5.51
N ASP A 90 -25.69 -28.88 -4.61
CA ASP A 90 -25.60 -30.20 -3.95
C ASP A 90 -26.94 -30.56 -3.24
N LYS A 91 -27.51 -29.62 -2.47
CA LYS A 91 -28.80 -29.82 -1.79
C LYS A 91 -29.96 -30.02 -2.77
N THR A 92 -29.90 -29.40 -3.93
CA THR A 92 -30.96 -29.48 -4.93
C THR A 92 -30.91 -30.83 -5.63
N ASP A 93 -29.71 -31.32 -5.93
CA ASP A 93 -29.52 -32.62 -6.56
C ASP A 93 -29.85 -33.77 -5.59
N GLU A 94 -29.49 -33.66 -4.30
CA GLU A 94 -29.93 -34.61 -3.27
C GLU A 94 -31.46 -34.71 -3.12
N ARG A 95 -32.20 -33.65 -3.45
CA ARG A 95 -33.68 -33.66 -3.42
C ARG A 95 -34.26 -34.37 -4.63
N LYS A 96 -33.70 -34.12 -5.82
CA LYS A 96 -34.14 -34.78 -7.07
C LYS A 96 -33.86 -36.28 -7.06
N GLU A 97 -32.78 -36.73 -6.43
CA GLU A 97 -32.46 -38.16 -6.32
C GLU A 97 -33.40 -38.93 -5.37
N LYS A 98 -34.17 -38.22 -4.53
CA LYS A 98 -35.12 -38.80 -3.57
C LYS A 98 -36.57 -38.80 -4.08
N GLU A 99 -36.83 -38.21 -5.25
CA GLU A 99 -38.11 -38.21 -5.97
C GLU A 99 -38.15 -39.32 -7.02
#